data_AF-A0A3B8SJA7-F1
#
_entry.id   AF-A0A3B8SJA7-F1
#
_cell.length_a   1.000
_cell.length_b   1.000
_cell.length_c   1.000
_cell.angle_alpha   90.00
_cell.angle_beta   90.00
_cell.angle_gamma   90.00
#
_symmetry.space_group_name_H-M   'P 1'
#
loop_
_entity.id
_entity.type
_entity.pdbx_description
1 polymer ?
#
loop_
_entity_poly.entity_id
_entity_poly.type
_entity_poly.pdbx_seq_one_letter_code
_entity_poly.pdbx_strand_id
1 'polypeptide(L)'
;MKRKQIVDISIALCLILIGILLLVLPLFKVTNINYLSIIVFGFYTILNAIQFILTIDSKDYEGLYSAIASLIVLLATIFIKESTPRFLALELMTWITLMALAKLKKMDYYHDRRDRMWKLRVFNLVFFVLAGLLTSINLSYSSEVQIIVLGFFMLIHGMLEIFDPIVKTLIAHS
;
A
#
# COMPACT_ATOMS: atom_id res chain seq x y z
N MET A 1 -6.42 -22.88 4.47
CA MET A 1 -5.58 -21.77 3.95
C MET A 1 -4.20 -21.84 4.59
N LYS A 2 -3.13 -21.56 3.85
CA LYS A 2 -1.77 -21.57 4.42
C LYS A 2 -1.57 -20.35 5.33
N ARG A 3 -0.75 -20.46 6.39
CA ARG A 3 -0.44 -19.37 7.35
C ARG A 3 -0.15 -18.03 6.66
N LYS A 4 0.67 -18.06 5.62
CA LYS A 4 1.00 -16.89 4.79
C LYS A 4 -0.25 -16.19 4.21
N GLN A 5 -1.18 -16.95 3.63
CA GLN A 5 -2.39 -16.37 3.02
C GLN A 5 -3.26 -15.67 4.07
N ILE A 6 -3.33 -16.23 5.28
CA ILE A 6 -4.05 -15.62 6.41
C ILE A 6 -3.39 -14.29 6.78
N VAL A 7 -2.06 -14.26 6.89
CA VAL A 7 -1.31 -13.03 7.18
C VAL A 7 -1.53 -11.99 6.09
N ASP A 8 -1.37 -12.35 4.81
CA ASP A 8 -1.54 -11.43 3.69
C ASP A 8 -2.96 -10.83 3.65
N ILE A 9 -4.00 -11.66 3.90
CA ILE A 9 -5.39 -11.19 4.00
C ILE A 9 -5.58 -10.26 5.21
N SER A 10 -5.03 -10.60 6.37
CA SER A 10 -5.14 -9.76 7.57
C SER A 10 -4.52 -8.37 7.34
N ILE A 11 -3.33 -8.31 6.74
CA ILE A 11 -2.67 -7.04 6.40
C ILE A 11 -3.55 -6.23 5.45
N ALA A 12 -4.07 -6.86 4.41
CA ALA A 12 -4.90 -6.18 3.42
C ALA A 12 -6.24 -5.68 4.00
N LEU A 13 -6.86 -6.44 4.93
CA LEU A 13 -8.02 -5.98 5.69
C LEU A 13 -7.71 -4.77 6.57
N CYS A 14 -6.55 -4.75 7.24
CA CYS A 14 -6.12 -3.57 8.00
C CYS A 14 -5.96 -2.34 7.12
N LEU A 15 -5.44 -2.49 5.88
CA LEU A 15 -5.33 -1.39 4.92
C LEU A 15 -6.69 -0.85 4.49
N ILE A 16 -7.65 -1.75 4.21
CA ILE A 16 -9.03 -1.36 3.88
C ILE A 16 -9.66 -0.59 5.05
N LEU A 17 -9.48 -1.06 6.28
CA LEU A 17 -9.99 -0.39 7.47
C LEU A 17 -9.41 1.02 7.64
N ILE A 18 -8.10 1.20 7.37
CA ILE A 18 -7.49 2.55 7.37
C ILE A 18 -8.10 3.42 6.29
N GLY A 19 -8.25 2.90 5.06
CA GLY A 19 -8.88 3.64 3.96
C GLY A 19 -10.27 4.14 4.34
N ILE A 20 -11.08 3.27 4.94
CA ILE A 20 -12.42 3.63 5.45
C ILE A 20 -12.32 4.69 6.55
N LEU A 21 -11.42 4.53 7.53
CA LEU A 21 -11.24 5.52 8.60
C LEU A 21 -10.88 6.89 8.04
N LEU A 22 -9.91 6.96 7.12
CA LEU A 22 -9.49 8.20 6.45
C LEU A 22 -10.66 8.88 5.72
N LEU A 23 -11.54 8.12 5.07
CA LEU A 23 -12.72 8.68 4.37
C LEU A 23 -13.72 9.34 5.33
N VAL A 24 -13.78 8.91 6.58
CA VAL A 24 -14.71 9.43 7.59
C VAL A 24 -14.12 10.62 8.37
N LEU A 25 -12.80 10.72 8.49
CA LEU A 25 -12.12 11.78 9.26
C LEU A 25 -12.52 13.23 8.91
N PRO A 26 -12.71 13.60 7.62
CA PRO A 26 -13.14 14.95 7.27
C PRO A 26 -14.50 15.33 7.87
N LEU A 27 -15.41 14.36 8.09
CA LEU A 27 -16.71 14.59 8.73
C LEU A 27 -16.57 15.10 10.17
N PHE A 28 -15.46 14.76 10.83
CA PHE A 28 -15.12 15.20 12.18
C PHE A 28 -14.17 16.41 12.20
N LYS A 29 -13.97 17.08 11.06
CA LYS A 29 -13.06 18.22 10.89
C LYS A 29 -11.58 17.90 11.21
N VAL A 30 -11.20 16.62 11.16
CA VAL A 30 -9.80 16.21 11.28
C VAL A 30 -9.15 16.36 9.91
N THR A 31 -8.54 17.53 9.66
CA THR A 31 -8.03 17.91 8.32
C THR A 31 -6.51 18.10 8.24
N ASN A 32 -5.76 17.81 9.31
CA ASN A 32 -4.32 17.96 9.30
C ASN A 32 -3.61 16.80 8.60
N ILE A 33 -3.40 16.97 7.29
CA ILE A 33 -2.83 15.95 6.41
C ILE A 33 -1.41 15.52 6.82
N ASN A 34 -0.58 16.41 7.36
CA ASN A 34 0.81 16.06 7.71
C ASN A 34 0.83 14.99 8.83
N TYR A 35 0.03 15.20 9.89
CA TYR A 35 -0.10 14.20 10.96
C TYR A 35 -0.72 12.91 10.45
N LEU A 36 -1.70 13.00 9.55
CA LEU A 36 -2.33 11.82 8.96
C LEU A 36 -1.34 11.02 8.09
N SER A 37 -0.52 11.68 7.27
CA SER A 37 0.52 11.03 6.49
C SER A 37 1.54 10.32 7.39
N ILE A 38 1.97 10.94 8.48
CA ILE A 38 2.87 10.30 9.47
C ILE A 38 2.22 9.04 10.06
N ILE A 39 0.94 9.12 10.46
CA ILE A 39 0.21 7.97 11.00
C ILE A 39 0.08 6.87 9.95
N VAL A 40 -0.29 7.21 8.72
CA VAL A 40 -0.49 6.26 7.62
C VAL A 40 0.82 5.54 7.28
N PHE A 41 1.91 6.26 7.00
CA PHE A 41 3.19 5.64 6.66
C PHE A 41 3.82 4.92 7.86
N GLY A 42 3.64 5.43 9.08
CA GLY A 42 4.06 4.76 10.31
C GLY A 42 3.35 3.42 10.50
N PHE A 43 2.04 3.40 10.37
CA PHE A 43 1.26 2.17 10.47
C PHE A 43 1.60 1.19 9.34
N TYR A 44 1.76 1.69 8.11
CA TYR A 44 2.15 0.87 6.97
C TYR A 44 3.53 0.21 7.18
N THR A 45 4.49 0.96 7.72
CA THR A 45 5.82 0.45 8.08
C THR A 45 5.72 -0.69 9.10
N ILE A 46 4.95 -0.49 10.17
CA ILE A 46 4.77 -1.49 11.23
C ILE A 46 4.08 -2.74 10.68
N LEU A 47 2.99 -2.57 9.93
CA LEU A 47 2.25 -3.69 9.35
C LEU A 47 3.14 -4.57 8.45
N ASN A 48 3.91 -3.95 7.55
CA ASN A 48 4.74 -4.70 6.62
C ASN A 48 5.96 -5.33 7.31
N ALA A 49 6.48 -4.71 8.37
CA ALA A 49 7.48 -5.34 9.23
C ALA A 49 6.93 -6.58 9.93
N ILE A 50 5.71 -6.50 10.48
CA ILE A 50 5.01 -7.64 11.08
C ILE A 50 4.75 -8.72 10.02
N GLN A 51 4.27 -8.35 8.83
CA GLN A 51 4.06 -9.28 7.72
C GLN A 51 5.34 -10.04 7.43
N PHE A 52 6.46 -9.33 7.26
CA PHE A 52 7.76 -9.95 6.97
C PHE A 52 8.17 -10.96 8.05
N ILE A 53 8.09 -10.58 9.33
CA ILE A 53 8.43 -11.47 10.45
C ILE A 53 7.57 -12.74 10.41
N LEU A 54 6.27 -12.61 10.11
CA LEU A 54 5.34 -13.73 10.07
C LEU A 54 5.43 -14.58 8.80
N THR A 55 5.99 -14.06 7.70
CA THR A 55 6.11 -14.76 6.41
C THR A 55 7.53 -15.13 6.02
N ILE A 56 8.52 -14.89 6.88
CA ILE A 56 9.95 -15.14 6.59
C ILE A 56 10.23 -16.59 6.16
N ASP A 57 9.52 -17.55 6.77
CA ASP A 57 9.61 -18.99 6.44
C ASP A 57 9.29 -19.28 4.96
N SER A 58 8.51 -18.41 4.31
CA SER A 58 8.13 -18.53 2.91
C SER A 58 9.11 -17.89 1.93
N LYS A 59 10.24 -17.36 2.42
CA LYS A 59 11.27 -16.61 1.65
C LYS A 59 10.68 -15.46 0.84
N ASP A 60 9.59 -14.85 1.35
CA ASP A 60 8.96 -13.68 0.73
C ASP A 60 9.43 -12.42 1.43
N TYR A 61 10.19 -11.62 0.70
CA TYR A 61 10.79 -10.38 1.19
C TYR A 61 9.99 -9.14 0.78
N GLU A 62 8.82 -9.27 0.15
CA GLU A 62 7.98 -8.11 -0.21
C GLU A 62 7.63 -7.27 1.01
N GLY A 63 7.26 -7.89 2.14
CA GLY A 63 6.98 -7.16 3.38
C GLY A 63 8.18 -6.37 3.88
N LEU A 64 9.40 -6.91 3.75
CA LEU A 64 10.62 -6.19 4.12
C LEU A 64 10.84 -4.96 3.22
N TYR A 65 10.77 -5.14 1.91
CA TYR A 65 10.96 -4.04 0.96
C TYR A 65 9.88 -2.96 1.11
N SER A 66 8.63 -3.37 1.35
CA SER A 66 7.50 -2.47 1.57
C SER A 66 7.63 -1.70 2.89
N ALA A 67 8.12 -2.34 3.95
CA ALA A 67 8.43 -1.69 5.22
C ALA A 67 9.55 -0.65 5.05
N ILE A 68 10.64 -1.00 4.36
CA ILE A 68 11.75 -0.07 4.10
C ILE A 68 11.28 1.13 3.26
N ALA A 69 10.52 0.87 2.19
CA ALA A 69 9.96 1.93 1.34
C ALA A 69 9.10 2.91 2.14
N SER A 70 8.25 2.39 3.02
CA SER A 70 7.36 3.19 3.87
C SER A 70 8.12 3.94 4.95
N LEU A 71 9.17 3.34 5.51
CA LEU A 71 10.03 3.98 6.49
C LEU A 71 10.81 5.16 5.89
N ILE A 72 11.33 5.03 4.67
CA ILE A 72 12.02 6.12 3.96
C ILE A 72 11.08 7.32 3.81
N VAL A 73 9.85 7.09 3.38
CA VAL A 73 8.86 8.16 3.18
C VAL A 73 8.42 8.75 4.52
N LEU A 74 8.17 7.92 5.54
CA LEU A 74 7.84 8.37 6.89
C LEU A 74 8.90 9.32 7.46
N LEU A 75 10.18 8.94 7.34
CA LEU A 75 11.27 9.78 7.82
C LEU A 75 11.29 11.12 7.06
N ALA A 76 11.12 11.10 5.74
CA ALA A 76 11.04 12.32 4.94
C ALA A 76 9.88 13.22 5.40
N THR A 77 8.70 12.66 5.69
CA THR A 77 7.54 13.40 6.20
C THR A 77 7.81 14.04 7.57
N ILE A 78 8.47 13.33 8.48
CA ILE A 78 8.79 13.84 9.81
C ILE A 78 9.76 15.03 9.75
N PHE A 79 10.76 14.97 8.85
CA PHE A 79 11.73 16.06 8.71
C PHE A 79 11.14 17.31 8.05
N ILE A 80 10.14 17.14 7.19
CA ILE A 80 9.52 18.23 6.43
C ILE A 80 8.22 18.63 7.14
N LYS A 81 8.40 19.38 8.25
CA LYS A 81 7.33 19.82 9.19
C LYS A 81 6.07 20.39 8.52
N GLU A 82 6.21 21.09 7.39
CA GLU A 82 5.08 21.61 6.63
C GLU A 82 5.09 21.09 5.18
N SER A 83 4.23 20.11 4.94
CA SER A 83 4.07 19.50 3.63
C SER A 83 3.20 20.40 2.74
N THR A 84 3.84 21.08 1.78
CA THR A 84 3.09 21.71 0.68
C THR A 84 2.39 20.62 -0.16
N PRO A 85 1.28 20.93 -0.87
CA PRO A 85 0.59 19.94 -1.71
C PRO A 85 1.51 19.22 -2.71
N ARG A 86 2.50 19.94 -3.25
CA ARG A 86 3.53 19.37 -4.14
C ARG A 86 4.41 18.35 -3.42
N PHE A 87 4.75 18.62 -2.16
CA PHE A 87 5.56 17.72 -1.37
C PHE A 87 4.79 16.42 -1.04
N LEU A 88 3.52 16.53 -0.63
CA LEU A 88 2.65 15.35 -0.42
C LEU A 88 2.53 14.48 -1.67
N ALA A 89 2.37 15.12 -2.84
CA ALA A 89 2.32 14.41 -4.12
C ALA A 89 3.64 13.66 -4.41
N LEU A 90 4.78 14.31 -4.17
CA LEU A 90 6.12 13.71 -4.34
C LEU A 90 6.39 12.58 -3.36
N GLU A 91 5.97 12.71 -2.10
CA GLU A 91 6.06 11.66 -1.10
C GLU A 91 5.29 10.42 -1.54
N LEU A 92 4.04 10.61 -1.95
CA LEU A 92 3.20 9.51 -2.42
C LEU A 92 3.78 8.87 -3.69
N MET A 93 4.24 9.67 -4.67
CA MET A 93 4.87 9.15 -5.88
C MET A 93 6.14 8.36 -5.59
N THR A 94 6.97 8.85 -4.67
CA THR A 94 8.19 8.15 -4.22
C THR A 94 7.81 6.82 -3.59
N TRP A 95 6.79 6.82 -2.72
CA TRP A 95 6.28 5.62 -2.09
C TRP A 95 5.77 4.60 -3.12
N ILE A 96 4.90 5.02 -4.05
CA ILE A 96 4.35 4.17 -5.13
C ILE A 96 5.48 3.57 -5.96
N THR A 97 6.49 4.36 -6.31
CA THR A 97 7.63 3.90 -7.11
C THR A 97 8.41 2.81 -6.37
N LEU A 98 8.73 3.03 -5.10
CA LEU A 98 9.45 2.04 -4.28
C LEU A 98 8.63 0.77 -4.07
N MET A 99 7.32 0.90 -3.80
CA MET A 99 6.39 -0.22 -3.66
C MET A 99 6.26 -1.01 -4.97
N ALA A 100 6.21 -0.33 -6.11
CA ALA A 100 6.17 -0.96 -7.43
C ALA A 100 7.44 -1.79 -7.69
N LEU A 101 8.62 -1.26 -7.33
CA LEU A 101 9.88 -2.02 -7.43
C LEU A 101 9.89 -3.26 -6.53
N ALA A 102 9.37 -3.14 -5.30
CA ALA A 102 9.23 -4.29 -4.39
C ALA A 102 8.32 -5.39 -4.98
N LYS A 103 7.18 -4.99 -5.55
CA LYS A 103 6.23 -5.90 -6.23
C LYS A 103 6.82 -6.55 -7.47
N LEU A 104 7.53 -5.78 -8.30
CA LEU A 104 8.25 -6.30 -9.47
C LEU A 104 9.29 -7.36 -9.07
N LYS A 105 10.04 -7.12 -8.00
CA LYS A 105 11.04 -8.07 -7.52
C LYS A 105 10.42 -9.41 -7.09
N LYS A 106 9.25 -9.37 -6.43
CA LYS A 106 8.50 -10.58 -6.08
C LYS A 106 7.97 -11.32 -7.30
N MET A 107 7.59 -10.60 -8.35
CA MET A 107 7.11 -11.21 -9.59
C MET A 107 8.21 -11.91 -10.36
N ASP A 108 9.43 -11.36 -10.35
CA ASP A 108 10.60 -11.92 -11.03
C ASP A 108 10.98 -13.32 -10.50
N TYR A 109 10.61 -13.64 -9.26
CA TYR A 109 10.75 -15.01 -8.71
C TYR A 109 10.01 -16.07 -9.53
N TYR A 110 8.84 -15.72 -10.07
CA TYR A 110 8.02 -16.57 -10.92
C TYR A 110 8.50 -16.38 -12.37
N HIS A 111 9.60 -17.06 -12.72
CA HIS A 111 10.24 -16.96 -14.03
C HIS A 111 9.31 -17.34 -15.20
N ASP A 112 8.16 -17.96 -14.93
CA ASP A 112 7.16 -18.33 -15.93
C ASP A 112 6.10 -17.25 -16.13
N ARG A 113 6.26 -16.47 -17.20
CA ARG A 113 5.32 -15.42 -17.64
C ARG A 113 3.97 -15.97 -18.14
N ARG A 114 3.83 -17.28 -18.31
CA ARG A 114 2.56 -17.91 -18.70
C ARG A 114 1.67 -18.24 -17.50
N ASP A 115 2.20 -18.18 -16.28
CA ASP A 115 1.44 -18.44 -15.05
C ASP A 115 0.28 -17.44 -14.89
N ARG A 116 -0.92 -17.97 -14.57
CA ARG A 116 -2.12 -17.19 -14.27
C ARG A 116 -1.91 -16.23 -13.09
N MET A 117 -1.15 -16.66 -12.07
CA MET A 117 -0.80 -15.82 -10.92
C MET A 117 0.15 -14.69 -11.29
N TRP A 118 1.09 -14.93 -12.21
CA TRP A 118 1.98 -13.87 -12.69
C TRP A 118 1.18 -12.77 -13.40
N LYS A 119 0.24 -13.15 -14.28
CA LYS A 119 -0.65 -12.21 -14.98
C LYS A 119 -1.51 -11.38 -14.03
N LEU A 120 -2.09 -12.02 -13.01
CA LEU A 120 -2.86 -11.32 -11.97
C LEU A 120 -2.02 -10.28 -11.23
N ARG A 121 -0.77 -10.62 -10.89
CA ARG A 121 0.14 -9.68 -10.21
C ARG A 121 0.54 -8.49 -11.07
N VAL A 122 0.80 -8.72 -12.36
CA VAL A 122 1.02 -7.61 -13.31
C VAL A 122 -0.20 -6.71 -13.34
N PHE A 123 -1.39 -7.30 -13.45
CA PHE A 123 -2.65 -6.56 -13.47
C PHE A 123 -2.81 -5.71 -12.21
N ASN A 124 -2.67 -6.31 -11.02
CA ASN A 124 -2.74 -5.61 -9.74
C ASN A 124 -1.70 -4.49 -9.63
N LEU A 125 -0.46 -4.73 -10.08
CA LEU A 125 0.60 -3.73 -10.09
C LEU A 125 0.24 -2.52 -10.97
N VAL A 126 -0.29 -2.76 -12.18
CA VAL A 126 -0.71 -1.68 -13.09
C VAL A 126 -1.81 -0.84 -12.44
N PHE A 127 -2.84 -1.48 -11.85
CA PHE A 127 -3.91 -0.76 -11.16
C PHE A 127 -3.41 0.02 -9.94
N PHE A 128 -2.48 -0.57 -9.17
CA PHE A 128 -1.86 0.11 -8.04
C PHE A 128 -1.13 1.39 -8.46
N VAL A 129 -0.30 1.31 -9.51
CA VAL A 129 0.45 2.47 -10.02
C VAL A 129 -0.49 3.52 -10.60
N LEU A 130 -1.52 3.12 -11.36
CA LEU A 130 -2.51 4.05 -11.92
C LEU A 130 -3.31 4.76 -10.81
N ALA A 131 -3.81 4.01 -9.83
CA ALA A 131 -4.51 4.59 -8.68
C ALA A 131 -3.62 5.56 -7.91
N GLY A 132 -2.35 5.20 -7.73
CA GLY A 132 -1.37 6.03 -7.07
C GLY A 132 -1.09 7.34 -7.82
N LEU A 133 -0.85 7.27 -9.13
CA LEU A 133 -0.63 8.44 -9.97
C LEU A 133 -1.82 9.41 -9.94
N LEU A 134 -3.04 8.88 -10.08
CA LEU A 134 -4.26 9.69 -9.99
C LEU A 134 -4.40 10.34 -8.62
N THR A 135 -4.06 9.62 -7.55
CA THR A 135 -4.09 10.14 -6.18
C THR A 135 -3.10 11.29 -6.02
N SER A 136 -1.85 11.13 -6.48
CA SER A 136 -0.83 12.17 -6.42
C SER A 136 -1.23 13.46 -7.14
N ILE A 137 -1.90 13.37 -8.29
CA ILE A 137 -2.40 14.55 -9.01
C ILE A 137 -3.45 15.28 -8.15
N ASN A 138 -4.36 14.53 -7.53
CA ASN A 138 -5.45 15.06 -6.72
C ASN A 138 -5.02 15.54 -5.32
N LEU A 139 -3.79 15.25 -4.87
CA LEU A 139 -3.25 15.84 -3.64
C LEU A 139 -2.99 17.35 -3.75
N SER A 140 -3.09 17.93 -4.95
CA SER A 140 -2.90 19.37 -5.18
C SER A 140 -4.10 20.25 -4.75
N TYR A 141 -5.22 19.65 -4.35
CA TYR A 141 -6.45 20.35 -3.95
C TYR A 141 -6.48 20.68 -2.44
N SER A 142 -7.65 20.97 -1.88
CA SER A 142 -7.84 21.30 -0.46
C SER A 142 -7.55 20.12 0.47
N SER A 143 -7.25 20.40 1.74
CA SER A 143 -6.90 19.38 2.73
C SER A 143 -7.98 18.30 2.93
N GLU A 144 -9.25 18.66 2.80
CA GLU A 144 -10.36 17.70 2.84
C GLU A 144 -10.29 16.72 1.66
N VAL A 145 -10.08 17.23 0.45
CA VAL A 145 -9.93 16.42 -0.76
C VAL A 145 -8.69 15.53 -0.66
N GLN A 146 -7.58 16.07 -0.15
CA GLN A 146 -6.34 15.30 0.05
C GLN A 146 -6.57 14.06 0.91
N ILE A 147 -7.27 14.20 2.03
CA ILE A 147 -7.55 13.09 2.95
C ILE A 147 -8.50 12.08 2.31
N ILE A 148 -9.54 12.55 1.62
CA ILE A 148 -10.51 11.69 0.94
C ILE A 148 -9.81 10.86 -0.13
N VAL A 149 -8.98 11.50 -0.96
CA VAL A 149 -8.29 10.84 -2.07
C VAL A 149 -7.23 9.87 -1.55
N LEU A 150 -6.50 10.23 -0.49
CA LEU A 150 -5.59 9.30 0.20
C LEU A 150 -6.36 8.10 0.80
N GLY A 151 -7.54 8.34 1.39
CA GLY A 151 -8.42 7.30 1.91
C GLY A 151 -8.89 6.32 0.84
N PHE A 152 -9.35 6.84 -0.31
CA PHE A 152 -9.70 6.01 -1.46
C PHE A 152 -8.51 5.21 -1.98
N PHE A 153 -7.34 5.83 -2.06
CA PHE A 153 -6.13 5.14 -2.48
C PHE A 153 -5.78 3.96 -1.56
N MET A 154 -5.79 4.17 -0.24
CA MET A 154 -5.51 3.11 0.74
C MET A 154 -6.55 1.99 0.67
N LEU A 155 -7.82 2.32 0.43
CA LEU A 155 -8.89 1.36 0.24
C LEU A 155 -8.67 0.52 -1.03
N ILE A 156 -8.43 1.17 -2.18
CA ILE A 156 -8.14 0.49 -3.45
C ILE A 156 -6.91 -0.40 -3.30
N HIS A 157 -5.85 0.11 -2.69
CA HIS A 157 -4.63 -0.63 -2.45
C HIS A 157 -4.87 -1.87 -1.60
N GLY A 158 -5.59 -1.74 -0.48
CA GLY A 158 -5.99 -2.89 0.34
C GLY A 158 -6.81 -3.92 -0.43
N MET A 159 -7.76 -3.49 -1.28
CA MET A 159 -8.50 -4.42 -2.14
C MET A 159 -7.61 -5.16 -3.14
N LEU A 160 -6.62 -4.47 -3.74
CA LEU A 160 -5.67 -5.10 -4.66
C LEU A 160 -4.80 -6.15 -3.97
N GLU A 161 -4.34 -5.88 -2.74
CA GLU A 161 -3.56 -6.85 -1.94
C GLU A 161 -4.37 -8.10 -1.55
N ILE A 162 -5.69 -7.98 -1.40
CA ILE A 162 -6.57 -9.13 -1.09
C ILE A 162 -6.67 -10.11 -2.27
N PHE A 163 -6.62 -9.65 -3.51
CA PHE A 163 -6.84 -10.52 -4.67
C PHE A 163 -5.80 -11.64 -4.78
N ASP A 164 -4.54 -11.35 -4.50
CA ASP A 164 -3.43 -12.31 -4.57
C ASP A 164 -3.64 -13.56 -3.69
N PRO A 165 -3.85 -13.43 -2.37
CA PRO A 165 -4.08 -14.59 -1.51
C PRO A 165 -5.42 -15.27 -1.79
N ILE A 166 -6.49 -14.53 -2.15
CA ILE A 166 -7.81 -15.12 -2.50
C ILE A 166 -7.73 -15.96 -3.77
N VAL A 167 -7.16 -15.43 -4.85
CA VAL A 167 -7.06 -16.20 -6.09
C VAL A 167 -6.16 -17.41 -5.89
N LYS A 168 -5.11 -17.28 -5.08
CA LYS A 168 -4.25 -18.42 -4.73
C LYS A 168 -4.97 -19.48 -3.89
N THR A 169 -5.92 -19.12 -3.02
CA THR A 169 -6.72 -20.11 -2.29
C THR A 169 -7.74 -20.79 -3.19
N LEU A 170 -8.36 -20.05 -4.11
CA LEU A 170 -9.34 -20.58 -5.07
C LEU A 170 -8.70 -21.55 -6.08
N ILE A 171 -7.54 -21.19 -6.65
CA ILE A 171 -6.82 -22.05 -7.61
C ILE A 171 -6.20 -23.27 -6.91
N ALA A 172 -5.80 -23.17 -5.64
CA ALA A 172 -5.26 -24.33 -4.90
C ALA A 172 -6.32 -25.40 -4.55
N HIS A 173 -7.60 -25.13 -4.81
CA HIS A 173 -8.72 -26.06 -4.63
C HIS A 173 -9.39 -26.47 -5.96
N SER A 174 -8.81 -26.10 -7.10
CA SER A 174 -9.18 -26.55 -8.45
C SER A 174 -8.13 -27.48 -9.03
#